data_AF-A0A4Q3S4T5-F1
#
_entry.id   AF-A0A4Q3S4T5-F1
#
_cell.length_a   1.000
_cell.length_b   1.000
_cell.length_c   1.000
_cell.angle_alpha   90.00
_cell.angle_beta   90.00
_cell.angle_gamma   90.00
#
_symmetry.space_group_name_H-M   'P 1'
#
loop_
_entity.id
_entity.type
_entity.pdbx_description
1 polymer ?
#
loop_
_entity_poly.entity_id
_entity_poly.type
_entity_poly.pdbx_seq_one_letter_code
_entity_poly.pdbx_strand_id
1 'polypeptide(L)'
;MDGRDFLRTYFQVLLVALPTVGAYVAWRSRIEPGPVARPVEPAPASRFFTRLPARLGTDLLCLQMEDHYVRAHTAVGSDLILMRMRDAVAELDALPGLQVHRSWWVAAGAVAGHRKDDRRLTLVLTNGLEVPVARSAASAVRQTWL
;
A
#
# COMPACT_ATOMS: atom_id res chain seq x y z
N MET A 1 -9.89 31.15 8.73
CA MET A 1 -8.73 30.57 8.00
C MET A 1 -8.73 31.21 6.63
N ASP A 2 -7.67 31.94 6.29
CA ASP A 2 -7.66 32.88 5.16
C ASP A 2 -7.37 32.16 3.84
N GLY A 3 -8.09 32.51 2.76
CA GLY A 3 -8.03 31.82 1.46
C GLY A 3 -6.66 31.89 0.75
N ARG A 4 -5.73 32.71 1.28
CA ARG A 4 -4.37 32.90 0.76
C ARG A 4 -3.37 31.85 1.28
N ASP A 5 -3.68 31.16 2.38
CA ASP A 5 -2.84 30.08 2.93
C ASP A 5 -3.13 28.73 2.26
N PHE A 6 -4.39 28.50 1.86
CA PHE A 6 -4.83 27.28 1.16
C PHE A 6 -4.12 27.10 -0.19
N LEU A 7 -3.92 28.19 -0.93
CA LEU A 7 -3.18 28.21 -2.19
C LEU A 7 -1.68 27.93 -2.02
N ARG A 8 -1.11 28.17 -0.83
CA ARG A 8 0.33 28.01 -0.55
C ARG A 8 0.70 26.58 -0.17
N THR A 9 -0.14 25.90 0.60
CA THR A 9 -0.02 24.44 0.86
C THR A 9 -0.30 23.61 -0.39
N TYR A 10 -1.22 24.08 -1.24
CA TYR A 10 -1.52 23.46 -2.54
C TYR A 10 -0.40 23.68 -3.59
N PHE A 11 0.20 24.88 -3.65
CA PHE A 11 1.36 25.14 -4.53
C PHE A 11 2.63 24.39 -4.11
N GLN A 12 2.84 24.15 -2.81
CA GLN A 12 3.93 23.28 -2.32
C GLN A 12 3.75 21.81 -2.71
N VAL A 13 2.51 21.36 -2.89
CA VAL A 13 2.17 20.02 -3.40
C VAL A 13 2.32 19.95 -4.93
N LEU A 14 2.17 21.06 -5.67
CA LEU A 14 2.18 21.06 -7.15
C LEU A 14 3.56 21.29 -7.79
N LEU A 15 4.50 22.00 -7.15
CA LEU A 15 5.81 22.36 -7.73
C LEU A 15 6.80 21.18 -7.87
N VAL A 16 6.47 20.01 -7.31
CA VAL A 16 7.27 18.78 -7.41
C VAL A 16 6.94 17.96 -8.68
N ALA A 17 5.86 18.28 -9.40
CA ALA A 17 5.18 17.32 -10.30
C ALA A 17 5.69 17.21 -11.76
N LEU A 18 6.77 17.89 -12.17
CA LEU A 18 7.35 17.76 -13.53
C LEU A 18 8.70 17.02 -13.60
N PRO A 19 9.68 17.19 -12.68
CA PRO A 19 10.83 16.29 -12.60
C PRO A 19 10.44 14.85 -12.19
N THR A 20 9.22 14.66 -11.68
CA THR A 20 8.67 13.37 -11.25
C THR A 20 8.57 12.35 -12.37
N VAL A 21 8.29 12.69 -13.64
CA VAL A 21 8.12 11.65 -14.68
C VAL A 21 9.48 11.08 -15.14
N GLY A 22 10.47 11.94 -15.39
CA GLY A 22 11.83 11.49 -15.70
C GLY A 22 12.50 10.79 -14.52
N ALA A 23 12.31 11.34 -13.31
CA ALA A 23 12.69 10.66 -12.08
C ALA A 23 11.95 9.33 -11.93
N TYR A 24 10.64 9.25 -12.21
CA TYR A 24 9.82 8.03 -12.11
C TYR A 24 10.33 6.93 -13.02
N VAL A 25 10.73 7.22 -14.26
CA VAL A 25 11.30 6.21 -15.17
C VAL A 25 12.69 5.75 -14.68
N ALA A 26 13.58 6.68 -14.32
CA ALA A 26 14.89 6.36 -13.75
C ALA A 26 14.81 5.71 -12.35
N TRP A 27 13.69 5.88 -11.66
CA TRP A 27 13.37 5.32 -10.37
C TRP A 27 12.78 3.92 -10.50
N ARG A 28 11.95 3.67 -11.52
CA ARG A 28 11.37 2.36 -11.83
C ARG A 28 12.44 1.33 -12.22
N SER A 29 13.55 1.77 -12.84
CA SER A 29 14.66 0.87 -13.18
C SER A 29 15.44 0.33 -11.98
N ARG A 30 15.20 0.86 -10.77
CA ARG A 30 15.85 0.40 -9.52
C ARG A 30 14.97 -0.54 -8.69
N ILE A 31 13.81 -0.95 -9.21
CA ILE A 31 12.93 -1.90 -8.52
C ILE A 31 13.53 -3.29 -8.73
N GLU A 32 13.95 -3.91 -7.64
CA GLU A 32 14.33 -5.31 -7.68
C GLU A 32 13.04 -6.14 -7.76
N PRO A 33 12.88 -6.95 -8.82
CA PRO A 33 11.70 -7.79 -8.97
C PRO A 33 11.58 -8.70 -7.76
N GLY A 34 10.42 -8.66 -7.12
CA GLY A 34 10.11 -9.57 -6.03
C GLY A 34 9.78 -10.95 -6.56
N PRO A 35 9.66 -11.97 -5.69
CA PRO A 35 9.10 -13.25 -6.06
C PRO A 35 7.77 -13.00 -6.76
N VAL A 36 7.62 -13.60 -7.94
CA VAL A 36 6.44 -13.46 -8.80
C VAL A 36 5.20 -13.70 -7.94
N ALA A 37 4.35 -12.67 -7.84
CA ALA A 37 3.08 -12.74 -7.14
C ALA A 37 2.30 -13.95 -7.69
N ARG A 38 2.15 -14.98 -6.85
CA ARG A 38 1.26 -16.10 -7.19
C ARG A 38 -0.17 -15.57 -7.12
N PRO A 39 -1.03 -15.89 -8.10
CA PRO A 39 -2.46 -15.64 -7.97
C PRO A 39 -2.93 -16.19 -6.64
N VAL A 40 -3.39 -15.31 -5.74
CA VAL A 40 -3.98 -15.73 -4.48
C VAL A 40 -5.33 -16.33 -4.83
N GLU A 41 -5.50 -17.63 -4.58
CA GLU A 41 -6.82 -18.26 -4.68
C GLU A 41 -7.81 -17.48 -3.79
N PRO A 42 -9.05 -17.25 -4.24
CA PRO A 42 -10.00 -16.43 -3.52
C PRO A 42 -10.25 -17.04 -2.14
N ALA A 43 -9.67 -16.41 -1.12
CA ALA A 43 -9.84 -16.80 0.27
C ALA A 43 -11.34 -16.69 0.63
N PRO A 44 -11.85 -17.56 1.52
CA PRO A 44 -13.23 -17.48 2.00
C PRO A 44 -13.51 -16.06 2.52
N ALA A 45 -14.66 -15.50 2.11
CA ALA A 45 -15.02 -14.09 2.22
C ALA A 45 -14.66 -13.51 3.59
N SER A 46 -13.54 -12.76 3.64
CA SER A 46 -13.14 -12.04 4.84
C SER A 46 -14.25 -11.06 5.22
N ARG A 47 -14.51 -10.88 6.52
CA ARG A 47 -15.55 -9.95 7.02
C ARG A 47 -15.29 -8.52 6.52
N PHE A 48 -14.04 -8.21 6.23
CA PHE A 48 -13.60 -6.96 5.63
C PHE A 48 -14.27 -6.69 4.28
N PHE A 49 -14.37 -7.68 3.38
CA PHE A 49 -14.98 -7.50 2.06
C PHE A 49 -16.48 -7.21 2.11
N THR A 50 -17.16 -7.54 3.21
CA THR A 50 -18.58 -7.16 3.40
C THR A 50 -18.73 -5.65 3.63
N ARG A 51 -17.68 -4.98 4.10
CA ARG A 51 -17.66 -3.52 4.30
C ARG A 51 -17.20 -2.76 3.06
N LEU A 52 -16.54 -3.46 2.13
CA LEU A 52 -16.16 -2.89 0.85
C LEU A 52 -17.37 -2.86 -0.09
N PRO A 53 -17.49 -1.80 -0.91
CA PRO A 53 -18.47 -1.79 -1.97
C PRO A 53 -18.13 -2.88 -3.00
N ALA A 54 -19.15 -3.59 -3.50
CA ALA A 54 -18.99 -4.67 -4.46
C ALA A 54 -18.22 -4.27 -5.73
N ARG A 55 -18.23 -2.97 -6.10
CA ARG A 55 -17.50 -2.41 -7.25
C ARG A 55 -15.98 -2.60 -7.17
N LEU A 56 -15.41 -2.77 -5.98
CA LEU A 56 -13.96 -2.91 -5.78
C LEU A 56 -13.50 -4.38 -5.76
N GLY A 57 -14.44 -5.33 -5.75
CA GLY A 57 -14.12 -6.76 -5.76
C GLY A 57 -13.35 -7.24 -4.52
N THR A 58 -12.67 -8.37 -4.66
CA THR A 58 -11.89 -9.03 -3.61
C THR A 58 -10.37 -8.88 -3.78
N ASP A 59 -9.94 -8.19 -4.83
CA ASP A 59 -8.52 -8.05 -5.19
C ASP A 59 -7.85 -6.94 -4.39
N LEU A 60 -7.75 -7.16 -3.08
CA LEU A 60 -7.13 -6.23 -2.15
C LEU A 60 -5.61 -6.23 -2.32
N LEU A 61 -5.05 -5.06 -2.60
CA LEU A 61 -3.62 -4.86 -2.77
C LEU A 61 -2.96 -4.47 -1.44
N CYS A 62 -3.47 -3.43 -0.80
CA CYS A 62 -2.94 -2.95 0.48
C CYS A 62 -3.97 -2.14 1.26
N LEU A 63 -3.73 -2.03 2.57
CA LEU A 63 -4.41 -1.09 3.45
C LEU A 63 -3.46 0.01 3.89
N GLN A 64 -3.97 1.24 3.88
CA GLN A 64 -3.28 2.43 4.36
C GLN A 64 -4.11 3.12 5.44
N MET A 65 -3.50 3.48 6.57
CA MET A 65 -4.17 4.27 7.60
C MET A 65 -4.16 5.76 7.21
N GLU A 66 -5.34 6.39 7.26
CA GLU A 66 -5.55 7.83 7.15
C GLU A 66 -6.34 8.28 8.39
N ASP A 67 -5.60 8.71 9.44
CA ASP A 67 -6.10 9.15 10.74
C ASP A 67 -6.96 8.11 11.50
N HIS A 68 -8.25 8.06 11.18
CA HIS A 68 -9.25 7.16 11.78
C HIS A 68 -9.95 6.28 10.73
N TYR A 69 -9.51 6.38 9.49
CA TYR A 69 -9.98 5.61 8.36
C TYR A 69 -8.87 4.69 7.87
N VAL A 70 -9.29 3.59 7.27
CA VAL A 70 -8.42 2.69 6.52
C VAL A 70 -8.80 2.82 5.05
N ARG A 71 -7.85 3.29 4.24
CA ARG A 71 -7.95 3.24 2.79
C ARG A 71 -7.58 1.84 2.31
N ALA A 72 -8.55 1.14 1.75
CA ALA A 72 -8.35 -0.12 1.07
C ALA A 72 -8.06 0.14 -0.41
N HIS A 73 -6.88 -0.26 -0.87
CA HIS A 73 -6.50 -0.20 -2.28
C HIS A 73 -6.73 -1.56 -2.90
N THR A 74 -7.47 -1.59 -4.00
CA THR A 74 -7.77 -2.78 -4.81
C THR A 74 -7.26 -2.59 -6.23
N ALA A 75 -7.31 -3.64 -7.05
CA ALA A 75 -6.93 -3.53 -8.47
C ALA A 75 -7.82 -2.53 -9.26
N VAL A 76 -9.08 -2.37 -8.87
CA VAL A 76 -10.08 -1.56 -9.59
C VAL A 76 -10.18 -0.13 -9.04
N GLY A 77 -9.75 0.10 -7.80
CA GLY A 77 -9.81 1.42 -7.18
C GLY A 77 -9.51 1.39 -5.69
N SER A 78 -9.91 2.43 -4.96
CA SER A 78 -9.78 2.46 -3.49
C SER A 78 -11.05 2.93 -2.81
N ASP A 79 -11.23 2.56 -1.54
CA ASP A 79 -12.25 3.14 -0.67
C ASP A 79 -11.72 3.44 0.72
N LEU A 80 -12.41 4.32 1.44
CA LEU A 80 -12.16 4.64 2.84
C LEU A 80 -13.19 3.95 3.73
N ILE A 81 -12.70 3.19 4.69
CA ILE A 81 -13.54 2.50 5.67
C ILE A 81 -13.23 3.07 7.05
N LEU A 82 -14.27 3.47 7.78
CA LEU A 82 -14.13 3.94 9.16
C LEU A 82 -13.83 2.75 10.09
N MET A 83 -12.55 2.53 10.35
CA MET A 83 -12.08 1.53 11.30
C MET A 83 -10.61 1.76 11.66
N ARG A 84 -10.13 1.06 12.68
CA ARG A 84 -8.71 1.09 13.05
C ARG A 84 -7.93 0.06 12.26
N MET A 85 -6.67 0.37 11.95
CA MET A 85 -5.78 -0.56 11.23
C MET A 85 -5.70 -1.93 11.90
N ARG A 86 -5.62 -2.01 13.24
CA ARG A 86 -5.56 -3.30 13.94
C ARG A 86 -6.79 -4.18 13.65
N ASP A 87 -7.98 -3.56 13.64
CA ASP A 87 -9.22 -4.28 13.50
C ASP A 87 -9.38 -4.70 12.03
N ALA A 88 -8.89 -3.87 11.10
CA ALA A 88 -8.84 -4.19 9.67
C ALA A 88 -7.91 -5.39 9.42
N VAL A 89 -6.71 -5.40 10.00
CA VAL A 89 -5.77 -6.52 9.90
C VAL A 89 -6.36 -7.80 10.51
N ALA A 90 -7.06 -7.70 11.65
CA ALA A 90 -7.73 -8.85 12.26
C ALA A 90 -8.88 -9.41 11.40
N GLU A 91 -9.60 -8.55 10.67
CA GLU A 91 -10.63 -8.99 9.72
C GLU A 91 -10.04 -9.60 8.44
N LEU A 92 -8.77 -9.30 8.12
CA LEU A 92 -8.02 -9.82 6.98
C LEU A 92 -7.17 -11.06 7.29
N ASP A 93 -7.30 -11.66 8.49
CA ASP A 93 -6.48 -12.81 8.91
C ASP A 93 -6.60 -14.03 7.97
N ALA A 94 -7.72 -14.13 7.25
CA ALA A 94 -7.95 -15.14 6.22
C ALA A 94 -7.18 -14.90 4.90
N LEU A 95 -6.62 -13.70 4.70
CA LEU A 95 -5.91 -13.32 3.48
C LEU A 95 -4.39 -13.38 3.71
N PRO A 96 -3.63 -13.95 2.76
CA PRO A 96 -2.18 -13.95 2.84
C PRO A 96 -1.66 -12.52 2.67
N GLY A 97 -1.04 -11.99 3.72
CA GLY A 97 -0.41 -10.68 3.73
C GLY A 97 0.30 -10.39 5.03
N LEU A 98 0.94 -9.22 5.11
CA LEU A 98 1.72 -8.82 6.28
C LEU A 98 1.51 -7.35 6.59
N GLN A 99 1.46 -7.04 7.89
CA GLN A 99 1.54 -5.67 8.35
C GLN A 99 2.99 -5.17 8.30
N VAL A 100 3.31 -4.42 7.24
CA VAL A 100 4.67 -3.92 6.99
C VAL A 100 4.97 -2.61 7.72
N HIS A 101 3.93 -1.90 8.17
CA HIS A 101 4.03 -0.71 9.03
C HIS A 101 2.80 -0.60 9.93
N ARG A 102 2.87 0.17 11.02
CA ARG A 102 1.69 0.41 11.89
C ARG A 102 0.50 1.02 11.15
N SER A 103 0.76 1.70 10.03
CA SER A 103 -0.23 2.33 9.15
C SER A 103 -0.34 1.64 7.79
N TRP A 104 0.32 0.49 7.58
CA TRP A 104 0.30 -0.22 6.30
C TRP A 104 0.21 -1.73 6.47
N TRP A 105 -0.71 -2.33 5.73
CA TRP A 105 -0.77 -3.77 5.51
C TRP A 105 -0.74 -4.04 4.01
N VAL A 106 -0.04 -5.09 3.59
CA VAL A 106 0.15 -5.43 2.18
C VAL A 106 -0.21 -6.88 1.96
N ALA A 107 -1.03 -7.14 0.93
CA ALA A 107 -1.35 -8.48 0.50
C ALA A 107 -0.13 -9.14 -0.18
N ALA A 108 0.09 -10.43 0.08
CA ALA A 108 1.23 -11.15 -0.48
C ALA A 108 1.22 -11.19 -2.02
N GLY A 109 0.04 -11.32 -2.63
CA GLY A 109 -0.14 -11.29 -4.08
C GLY A 109 -0.03 -9.89 -4.70
N ALA A 110 0.09 -8.83 -3.90
CA ALA A 110 0.16 -7.46 -4.40
C ALA A 110 1.59 -6.94 -4.51
N VAL A 111 2.58 -7.64 -3.95
CA VAL A 111 3.98 -7.25 -4.00
C VAL A 111 4.54 -7.54 -5.39
N ALA A 112 4.88 -6.49 -6.14
CA ALA A 112 5.56 -6.63 -7.43
C ALA A 112 7.09 -6.65 -7.27
N GLY A 113 7.59 -5.97 -6.24
CA GLY A 113 9.00 -5.95 -5.93
C GLY A 113 9.33 -5.14 -4.70
N HIS A 114 10.62 -4.87 -4.55
CA HIS A 114 11.13 -4.15 -3.40
C HIS A 114 12.29 -3.25 -3.82
N ARG A 115 12.55 -2.25 -2.99
CA ARG A 115 13.70 -1.37 -3.12
C ARG A 115 14.34 -1.22 -1.76
N LYS A 116 15.66 -1.33 -1.73
CA LYS A 116 16.47 -1.08 -0.56
C LYS A 116 17.29 0.19 -0.80
N ASP A 117 17.02 1.21 -0.01
CA ASP A 117 17.78 2.46 -0.05
C ASP A 117 18.50 2.64 1.29
N ASP A 118 19.82 2.45 1.28
CA ASP A 118 20.74 2.42 2.44
C ASP A 118 20.23 1.59 3.64
N ARG A 119 19.33 2.18 4.44
CA ARG A 119 18.71 1.60 5.65
C ARG A 119 17.19 1.45 5.61
N ARG A 120 16.53 1.89 4.54
CA ARG A 120 15.07 1.86 4.38
C ARG A 120 14.68 0.83 3.32
N LEU A 121 13.79 -0.07 3.72
CA LEU A 121 13.16 -1.01 2.80
C LEU A 121 11.80 -0.46 2.38
N THR A 122 11.54 -0.46 1.09
CA THR A 122 10.27 -0.03 0.50
C THR A 122 9.77 -1.15 -0.40
N LEU A 123 8.50 -1.53 -0.26
CA LEU A 123 7.84 -2.47 -1.17
C LEU A 123 7.19 -1.69 -2.30
N VAL A 124 7.22 -2.25 -3.49
CA VAL A 124 6.51 -1.73 -4.65
C VAL A 124 5.41 -2.71 -5.02
N LEU A 125 4.18 -2.21 -5.07
CA LEU A 125 3.01 -3.01 -5.39
C LEU A 125 2.77 -3.09 -6.91
N THR A 126 1.89 -4.01 -7.31
CA THR A 126 1.50 -4.21 -8.72
C THR A 126 0.86 -2.99 -9.37
N ASN A 127 0.17 -2.15 -8.59
CA ASN A 127 -0.36 -0.86 -9.05
C ASN A 127 0.68 0.27 -9.07
N GLY A 128 1.95 -0.03 -8.76
CA GLY A 128 3.04 0.94 -8.67
C GLY A 128 3.10 1.73 -7.36
N LEU A 129 2.23 1.44 -6.39
CA LEU A 129 2.21 2.10 -5.09
C LEU A 129 3.42 1.68 -4.25
N GLU A 130 4.05 2.66 -3.60
CA GLU A 130 5.20 2.45 -2.72
C GLU A 130 4.77 2.37 -1.26
N VAL A 131 5.11 1.25 -0.62
CA VAL A 131 4.80 1.03 0.80
C VAL A 131 6.09 1.03 1.61
N PRO A 132 6.28 1.98 2.54
CA PRO A 132 7.45 1.98 3.41
C PRO A 132 7.36 0.86 4.44
N VAL A 133 8.45 0.10 4.60
CA VAL A 133 8.53 -0.97 5.59
C VAL A 133 9.16 -0.44 6.88
N ALA A 134 8.50 -0.70 8.02
CA ALA A 134 9.05 -0.40 9.33
C ALA A 134 10.30 -1.26 9.58
N ARG A 135 11.28 -0.73 10.33
CA ARG A 135 12.49 -1.49 10.69
C ARG A 135 12.17 -2.80 11.43
N SER A 136 11.15 -2.79 12.30
CA SER A 136 10.68 -3.98 13.02
C SER A 136 10.06 -5.03 12.10
N ALA A 137 9.35 -4.62 11.05
CA ALA A 137 8.73 -5.52 10.08
C ALA A 137 9.70 -5.98 8.98
N ALA A 138 10.85 -5.31 8.81
CA ALA A 138 11.79 -5.61 7.74
C ALA A 138 12.32 -7.06 7.76
N SER A 139 12.46 -7.67 8.94
CA SER A 139 12.85 -9.09 9.05
C SER A 139 11.77 -10.02 8.51
N ALA A 140 10.51 -9.80 8.89
CA ALA A 140 9.38 -10.60 8.43
C ALA A 140 9.13 -10.42 6.93
N VAL A 141 9.22 -9.18 6.42
CA VAL A 141 9.15 -8.88 4.98
C VAL A 141 10.23 -9.63 4.22
N ARG A 142 11.46 -9.66 4.73
CA ARG A 142 12.54 -10.43 4.11
C ARG A 142 12.19 -11.92 4.05
N GLN A 143 11.89 -12.53 5.19
CA GLN A 143 11.60 -13.97 5.22
C GLN A 143 10.41 -14.39 4.34
N THR A 144 9.46 -13.48 4.11
CA THR A 144 8.24 -13.79 3.35
C THR A 144 8.44 -13.57 1.85
N TRP A 145 9.17 -12.52 1.46
CA TRP A 145 9.20 -12.04 0.08
C TRP A 145 10.59 -11.75 -0.49
N LEU A 146 11.69 -11.96 0.25
CA LEU A 146 13.07 -11.69 -0.19
C LEU A 146 13.99 -12.89 0.04
#